data_AF-F7RKR7-F1
#
_entry.id   AF-F7RKR7-F1
#
_cell.length_a   1.000
_cell.length_b   1.000
_cell.length_c   1.000
_cell.angle_alpha   90.00
_cell.angle_beta   90.00
_cell.angle_gamma   90.00
#
_symmetry.space_group_name_H-M   'P 1'
#
loop_
_entity.id
_entity.type
_entity.pdbx_description
1 polymer ?
#
loop_
_entity_poly.entity_id
_entity_poly.type
_entity_poly.pdbx_seq_one_letter_code
_entity_poly.pdbx_strand_id
1 'polypeptide(L)'
;MTKSQALLDFNLGYIVTAFLAVVFLALGALVMHGSGEHFSDSGAQFANQLINLYSQVMGGESRYLIGIVAFLCIFSTTVTVIDGYSRTLDMGWRLLTRPTSFDKSSDQGLTVIMLAVSTLGLLLILFFKGALLPLLEFVMILAFMTTVVFAWLNYRLMISKQLPEADRYGIKMKLLSWFGLSYLLIFAVLFIYWYLAVKV
;
A
#
# COMPACT_ATOMS: atom_id res chain seq x y z
N MET A 1 -14.82 -18.92 -4.17
CA MET A 1 -13.51 -19.37 -3.66
C MET A 1 -13.70 -20.07 -2.33
N THR A 2 -13.03 -21.22 -2.13
CA THR A 2 -12.95 -21.82 -0.79
C THR A 2 -11.90 -21.10 0.06
N LYS A 3 -11.95 -21.25 1.39
CA LYS A 3 -10.95 -20.66 2.31
C LYS A 3 -9.52 -21.08 1.94
N SER A 4 -9.32 -22.35 1.60
CA SER A 4 -8.01 -22.87 1.21
C SER A 4 -7.50 -22.26 -0.10
N GLN A 5 -8.38 -22.03 -1.09
CA GLN A 5 -7.99 -21.36 -2.33
C GLN A 5 -7.59 -19.90 -2.08
N ALA A 6 -8.33 -19.20 -1.22
CA ALA A 6 -8.01 -17.82 -0.85
C ALA A 6 -6.66 -17.71 -0.10
N LEU A 7 -6.39 -18.65 0.80
CA LEU A 7 -5.09 -18.70 1.50
C LEU A 7 -3.93 -19.04 0.56
N LEU A 8 -4.14 -19.96 -0.39
CA LEU A 8 -3.11 -20.30 -1.37
C LEU A 8 -2.77 -19.10 -2.26
N ASP A 9 -3.78 -18.44 -2.80
CA ASP A 9 -3.63 -17.25 -3.64
C ASP A 9 -2.90 -16.13 -2.88
N PHE A 10 -3.33 -15.84 -1.65
CA PHE A 10 -2.68 -14.86 -0.78
C PHE A 10 -1.21 -15.21 -0.49
N ASN A 11 -0.92 -16.46 -0.10
CA ASN A 11 0.43 -16.88 0.25
C ASN A 11 1.38 -16.86 -0.95
N LEU A 12 0.90 -17.28 -2.13
CA LEU A 12 1.68 -17.22 -3.36
C LEU A 12 2.00 -15.75 -3.70
N GLY A 13 0.98 -14.88 -3.69
CA GLY A 13 1.17 -13.45 -3.90
C GLY A 13 2.17 -12.86 -2.92
N TYR A 14 2.01 -13.14 -1.62
CA TYR A 14 2.90 -12.65 -0.57
C TYR A 14 4.36 -13.07 -0.77
N ILE A 15 4.62 -14.35 -1.06
CA ILE A 15 5.99 -14.86 -1.28
C ILE A 15 6.61 -14.23 -2.53
N VAL A 16 5.84 -14.14 -3.63
CA VAL A 16 6.32 -13.53 -4.88
C VAL A 16 6.65 -12.05 -4.66
N THR A 17 5.79 -11.30 -3.96
CA THR A 17 6.04 -9.89 -3.64
C THR A 17 7.26 -9.74 -2.73
N ALA A 18 7.41 -10.58 -1.70
CA ALA A 18 8.54 -10.51 -0.79
C ALA A 18 9.87 -10.79 -1.52
N PHE A 19 9.90 -11.79 -2.39
CA PHE A 19 11.06 -12.08 -3.23
C PHE A 19 11.38 -10.90 -4.16
N LEU A 20 10.38 -10.38 -4.86
CA LEU A 20 10.56 -9.28 -5.79
C LEU A 20 11.00 -7.99 -5.10
N ALA A 21 10.56 -7.74 -3.87
CA ALA A 21 11.01 -6.60 -3.06
C ALA A 21 12.52 -6.66 -2.79
N VAL A 22 13.07 -7.84 -2.48
CA VAL A 22 14.52 -8.03 -2.31
C VAL A 22 15.25 -7.79 -3.63
N VAL A 23 14.72 -8.29 -4.75
CA VAL A 23 15.30 -8.08 -6.09
C VAL A 23 15.32 -6.59 -6.46
N PHE A 24 14.21 -5.87 -6.28
CA PHE A 24 14.15 -4.44 -6.58
C PHE A 24 15.01 -3.59 -5.64
N LEU A 25 15.12 -3.97 -4.36
CA LEU A 25 16.04 -3.32 -3.44
C LEU A 25 17.49 -3.49 -3.91
N ALA A 26 17.88 -4.71 -4.30
CA ALA A 26 19.22 -4.99 -4.81
C ALA A 26 19.50 -4.26 -6.13
N LEU A 27 18.56 -4.25 -7.09
CA LEU A 27 18.69 -3.50 -8.34
C LEU A 27 18.81 -1.99 -8.07
N GLY A 28 17.96 -1.44 -7.20
CA GLY A 28 18.05 -0.03 -6.81
C GLY A 28 19.42 0.30 -6.21
N ALA A 29 19.91 -0.53 -5.28
CA ALA A 29 21.23 -0.34 -4.69
C ALA A 29 22.36 -0.43 -5.72
N LEU A 30 22.35 -1.43 -6.61
CA LEU A 30 23.41 -1.66 -7.58
C LEU A 30 23.47 -0.62 -8.70
N VAL A 31 22.32 -0.06 -9.10
CA VAL A 31 22.26 0.88 -10.23
C VAL A 31 22.29 2.35 -9.77
N MET A 32 21.73 2.67 -8.60
CA MET A 32 21.70 4.04 -8.09
C MET A 32 22.92 4.41 -7.23
N HIS A 33 23.56 3.43 -6.57
CA HIS A 33 24.70 3.75 -5.72
C HIS A 33 25.92 4.13 -6.57
N GLY A 34 26.46 5.34 -6.34
CA GLY A 34 27.65 5.83 -7.05
C GLY A 34 27.39 6.36 -8.47
N SER A 35 26.14 6.37 -8.96
CA SER A 35 25.80 6.91 -10.28
C SER A 35 25.74 8.44 -10.35
N GLY A 36 25.56 9.11 -9.20
CA GLY A 36 25.36 10.57 -9.12
C GLY A 36 23.98 11.04 -9.59
N GLU A 37 23.10 10.12 -10.00
CA GLU A 37 21.75 10.41 -10.43
C GLU A 37 20.82 10.64 -9.24
N HIS A 38 20.04 11.71 -9.31
CA HIS A 38 18.99 12.03 -8.34
C HIS A 38 17.63 12.00 -9.03
N PHE A 39 16.64 11.44 -8.34
CA PHE A 39 15.27 11.46 -8.85
C PHE A 39 14.74 12.90 -8.91
N SER A 40 14.03 13.19 -10.01
CA SER A 40 13.35 14.47 -10.20
C SER A 40 12.07 14.53 -9.37
N ASP A 41 11.77 15.72 -8.84
CA ASP A 41 10.50 16.01 -8.21
C ASP A 41 9.32 16.06 -9.22
N SER A 42 9.61 16.12 -10.52
CA SER A 42 8.60 16.02 -11.56
C SER A 42 8.26 14.57 -11.84
N GLY A 43 6.98 14.18 -11.65
CA GLY A 43 6.56 12.79 -11.85
C GLY A 43 6.76 12.25 -13.28
N ALA A 44 6.63 13.11 -14.30
CA ALA A 44 6.91 12.71 -15.69
C ALA A 44 8.40 12.45 -15.92
N GLN A 45 9.28 13.23 -15.29
CA GLN A 45 10.73 12.99 -15.36
C GLN A 45 11.13 11.78 -14.53
N PHE A 46 10.58 11.62 -13.32
CA PHE A 46 10.77 10.44 -12.49
C PHE A 46 10.46 9.14 -13.25
N ALA A 47 9.32 9.08 -13.95
CA ALA A 47 8.95 7.91 -14.76
C ALA A 47 9.98 7.63 -15.87
N ASN A 48 10.44 8.69 -16.56
CA ASN A 48 11.50 8.55 -17.56
C ASN A 48 12.82 8.08 -16.97
N GLN A 49 13.22 8.62 -15.81
CA GLN A 49 14.44 8.20 -15.10
C GLN A 49 14.35 6.74 -14.70
N LEU A 50 13.21 6.28 -14.18
CA LEU A 50 12.99 4.89 -13.78
C LEU A 50 13.10 3.95 -14.98
N ILE A 51 12.44 4.28 -16.09
CA ILE A 51 12.54 3.51 -17.34
C ILE A 51 13.99 3.48 -17.85
N ASN A 52 14.69 4.62 -17.85
CA ASN A 52 16.08 4.73 -18.28
C ASN A 52 17.00 3.85 -17.43
N LEU A 53 16.86 3.92 -16.11
CA LEU A 53 17.64 3.16 -15.12
C LEU A 53 17.62 1.66 -15.42
N TYR A 54 16.41 1.12 -15.65
CA TYR A 54 16.27 -0.31 -15.96
C TYR A 54 16.70 -0.65 -17.39
N SER A 55 16.47 0.24 -18.37
CA SER A 55 16.90 0.00 -19.75
C SER A 55 18.42 0.00 -19.92
N GLN A 56 19.17 0.69 -19.04
CA GLN A 56 20.63 0.63 -19.04
C GLN A 56 21.15 -0.76 -18.68
N VAL A 57 20.44 -1.47 -17.79
CA VAL A 57 20.80 -2.83 -17.36
C VAL A 57 20.28 -3.89 -18.35
N MET A 58 19.06 -3.71 -18.85
CA MET A 58 18.36 -4.70 -19.70
C MET A 58 18.52 -4.48 -21.20
N GLY A 59 19.19 -3.40 -21.62
CA GLY A 59 19.37 -2.99 -23.01
C GLY A 59 18.30 -2.02 -23.50
N GLY A 60 18.66 -1.11 -24.41
CA GLY A 60 17.80 0.00 -24.86
C GLY A 60 16.47 -0.43 -25.49
N GLU A 61 16.45 -1.58 -26.18
CA GLU A 61 15.24 -2.14 -26.80
C GLU A 61 14.15 -2.52 -25.76
N SER A 62 14.54 -2.76 -24.51
CA SER A 62 13.61 -3.09 -23.42
C SER A 62 12.78 -1.90 -22.94
N ARG A 63 13.15 -0.66 -23.34
CA ARG A 63 12.54 0.59 -22.85
C ARG A 63 11.02 0.62 -23.01
N TYR A 64 10.52 0.22 -24.18
CA TYR A 64 9.07 0.21 -24.46
C TYR A 64 8.33 -0.84 -23.63
N LEU A 65 8.92 -2.03 -23.47
CA LEU A 65 8.36 -3.08 -22.65
C LEU A 65 8.25 -2.65 -21.18
N ILE A 66 9.33 -2.06 -20.64
CA ILE A 66 9.36 -1.55 -19.26
C ILE A 66 8.30 -0.46 -19.08
N GLY A 67 8.18 0.47 -20.02
CA GLY A 67 7.16 1.53 -19.98
C GLY A 67 5.74 0.98 -19.93
N ILE A 68 5.41 0.00 -20.79
CA ILE A 68 4.08 -0.63 -20.81
C ILE A 68 3.81 -1.39 -19.50
N VAL A 69 4.76 -2.19 -19.04
CA VAL A 69 4.61 -2.97 -17.80
C VAL A 69 4.46 -2.04 -16.59
N ALA A 70 5.26 -0.97 -16.50
CA ALA A 70 5.16 0.02 -15.44
C ALA A 70 3.80 0.74 -15.46
N PHE A 71 3.32 1.14 -16.65
CA PHE A 71 2.01 1.74 -16.80
C PHE A 71 0.89 0.80 -16.33
N LEU A 72 0.87 -0.45 -16.81
CA LEU A 72 -0.14 -1.43 -16.42
C LEU A 72 -0.12 -1.72 -14.92
N CYS A 73 1.07 -1.79 -14.32
CA CYS A 73 1.24 -2.00 -12.88
C CYS A 73 0.68 -0.83 -12.05
N ILE A 74 1.07 0.41 -12.36
CA ILE A 74 0.60 1.60 -11.63
C ILE A 74 -0.89 1.86 -11.90
N PHE A 75 -1.36 1.61 -13.12
CA PHE A 75 -2.78 1.74 -13.45
C PHE A 75 -3.63 0.72 -12.70
N SER A 76 -3.20 -0.54 -12.66
CA SER A 76 -3.91 -1.60 -11.93
C SER A 76 -4.00 -1.28 -10.43
N THR A 77 -2.90 -0.85 -9.80
CA THR A 77 -2.92 -0.47 -8.38
C THR A 77 -3.85 0.72 -8.11
N THR A 78 -3.90 1.70 -9.02
CA THR A 78 -4.84 2.84 -8.91
C THR A 78 -6.29 2.37 -8.92
N VAL A 79 -6.66 1.50 -9.87
CA VAL A 79 -8.02 0.95 -9.95
C VAL A 79 -8.36 0.11 -8.72
N THR A 80 -7.46 -0.77 -8.27
CA THR A 80 -7.67 -1.62 -7.10
C THR A 80 -7.84 -0.79 -5.82
N VAL A 81 -7.06 0.29 -5.64
CA VAL A 81 -7.20 1.20 -4.50
C VAL A 81 -8.54 1.93 -4.55
N ILE A 82 -8.92 2.50 -5.69
CA ILE A 82 -10.20 3.21 -5.82
C ILE A 82 -11.38 2.27 -5.51
N ASP A 83 -11.43 1.08 -6.10
CA ASP A 83 -12.51 0.12 -5.85
C ASP A 83 -12.50 -0.39 -4.40
N GLY A 84 -11.34 -0.84 -3.91
CA GLY A 84 -11.21 -1.43 -2.57
C GLY A 84 -11.50 -0.46 -1.43
N TYR A 85 -10.93 0.76 -1.47
CA TYR A 85 -11.19 1.77 -0.45
C TYR A 85 -12.63 2.29 -0.52
N SER A 86 -13.20 2.45 -1.71
CA SER A 86 -14.59 2.93 -1.81
C SER A 86 -15.59 1.96 -1.20
N ARG A 87 -15.41 0.65 -1.42
CA ARG A 87 -16.26 -0.40 -0.82
C ARG A 87 -16.11 -0.46 0.70
N THR A 88 -14.88 -0.38 1.20
CA THR A 88 -14.62 -0.43 2.65
C THR A 88 -15.14 0.83 3.36
N LEU A 89 -15.02 2.00 2.74
CA LEU A 89 -15.57 3.26 3.24
C LEU A 89 -17.10 3.27 3.21
N ASP A 90 -17.73 2.80 2.12
CA ASP A 90 -19.19 2.67 2.05
C ASP A 90 -19.73 1.74 3.14
N MET A 91 -19.10 0.59 3.33
CA MET A 91 -19.47 -0.34 4.39
C MET A 91 -19.30 0.28 5.78
N GLY A 92 -18.17 0.96 6.04
CA GLY A 92 -17.93 1.67 7.30
C GLY A 92 -18.93 2.78 7.56
N TRP A 93 -19.28 3.57 6.55
CA TRP A 93 -20.27 4.64 6.63
C TRP A 93 -21.67 4.10 6.95
N ARG A 94 -22.08 3.00 6.31
CA ARG A 94 -23.37 2.34 6.59
C ARG A 94 -23.42 1.77 8.01
N LEU A 95 -22.34 1.14 8.47
CA LEU A 95 -22.24 0.64 9.84
C LEU A 95 -22.42 1.75 10.89
N LEU A 96 -21.90 2.95 10.62
CA LEU A 96 -22.02 4.11 11.52
C LEU A 96 -23.41 4.77 11.47
N THR A 97 -24.02 4.86 10.29
CA THR A 97 -25.23 5.68 10.07
C THR A 97 -26.53 4.88 10.09
N ARG A 98 -26.50 3.59 9.73
CA ARG A 98 -27.69 2.73 9.58
C ARG A 98 -27.43 1.30 10.10
N PRO A 99 -27.14 1.14 11.40
CA PRO A 99 -26.80 -0.17 11.97
C PRO A 99 -27.93 -1.21 11.87
N THR A 100 -29.19 -0.78 11.73
CA THR A 100 -30.38 -1.65 11.73
C THR A 100 -31.00 -1.90 10.36
N SER A 101 -30.54 -1.22 9.30
CA SER A 101 -31.09 -1.31 7.94
C SER A 101 -29.99 -1.56 6.92
N PHE A 102 -29.49 -2.80 6.90
CA PHE A 102 -28.63 -3.32 5.84
C PHE A 102 -29.45 -3.60 4.58
N ASP A 103 -29.90 -2.53 3.92
CA ASP A 103 -30.44 -2.67 2.58
C ASP A 103 -29.27 -2.87 1.61
N LYS A 104 -29.20 -4.07 1.00
CA LYS A 104 -28.08 -4.54 0.16
C LYS A 104 -27.95 -3.78 -1.17
N SER A 105 -28.78 -2.78 -1.43
CA SER A 105 -29.20 -2.43 -2.79
C SER A 105 -28.93 -0.99 -3.23
N SER A 106 -28.43 -0.09 -2.37
CA SER A 106 -28.11 1.27 -2.81
C SER A 106 -26.70 1.34 -3.40
N ASP A 107 -26.57 1.04 -4.70
CA ASP A 107 -25.33 1.18 -5.48
C ASP A 107 -24.90 2.66 -5.66
N GLN A 108 -25.85 3.58 -5.40
CA GLN A 108 -25.63 5.03 -5.44
C GLN A 108 -24.61 5.51 -4.40
N GLY A 109 -24.64 4.95 -3.18
CA GLY A 109 -23.67 5.32 -2.12
C GLY A 109 -22.23 4.97 -2.49
N LEU A 110 -22.02 3.78 -3.05
CA LEU A 110 -20.70 3.33 -3.49
C LEU A 110 -20.17 4.22 -4.63
N THR A 111 -21.02 4.57 -5.60
CA THR A 111 -20.62 5.41 -6.74
C THR A 111 -20.21 6.81 -6.27
N VAL A 112 -20.95 7.41 -5.35
CA VAL A 112 -20.64 8.73 -4.78
C VAL A 112 -19.31 8.70 -4.03
N ILE A 113 -19.08 7.67 -3.20
CA ILE A 113 -17.82 7.52 -2.46
C ILE A 113 -16.66 7.28 -3.44
N MET A 114 -16.86 6.47 -4.49
CA MET A 114 -15.84 6.22 -5.51
C MET A 114 -15.45 7.50 -6.27
N LEU A 115 -16.44 8.31 -6.64
CA LEU A 115 -16.18 9.61 -7.25
C LEU A 115 -15.43 10.53 -6.28
N ALA A 116 -15.86 10.58 -5.02
CA ALA A 116 -15.20 11.40 -3.99
C ALA A 116 -13.74 10.99 -3.76
N VAL A 117 -13.46 9.68 -3.61
CA VAL A 117 -12.10 9.14 -3.43
C VAL A 117 -11.23 9.48 -4.65
N SER A 118 -11.76 9.31 -5.86
CA SER A 118 -11.05 9.61 -7.11
C SER A 118 -10.75 11.10 -7.25
N THR A 119 -11.72 11.97 -6.97
CA THR A 119 -11.56 13.42 -7.02
C THR A 119 -10.57 13.90 -5.97
N LEU A 120 -10.65 13.40 -4.73
CA LEU A 120 -9.70 13.76 -3.66
C LEU A 120 -8.28 13.28 -4.01
N GLY A 121 -8.12 12.07 -4.53
CA GLY A 121 -6.83 11.57 -5.00
C GLY A 121 -6.24 12.45 -6.10
N LEU A 122 -7.05 12.84 -7.09
CA LEU A 122 -6.62 13.76 -8.15
C LEU A 122 -6.23 15.14 -7.59
N LEU A 123 -7.03 15.71 -6.68
CA LEU A 123 -6.73 16.98 -6.04
C LEU A 123 -5.41 16.93 -5.26
N LEU A 124 -5.13 15.83 -4.54
CA LEU A 124 -3.86 15.63 -3.84
C LEU A 124 -2.68 15.60 -4.82
N ILE A 125 -2.81 14.87 -5.94
CA ILE A 125 -1.75 14.82 -6.96
C ILE A 125 -1.52 16.20 -7.59
N LEU A 126 -2.59 16.95 -7.86
CA LEU A 126 -2.48 18.31 -8.40
C LEU A 126 -1.89 19.31 -7.39
N PHE A 127 -2.19 19.14 -6.10
CA PHE A 127 -1.62 19.94 -5.03
C PHE A 127 -0.10 19.73 -4.89
N PHE A 128 0.37 18.49 -5.02
CA PHE A 128 1.80 18.14 -5.02
C PHE A 128 2.45 18.17 -6.42
N LYS A 129 1.88 18.89 -7.38
CA LYS A 129 2.42 18.93 -8.75
C LYS A 129 3.85 19.47 -8.75
N GLY A 130 4.78 18.67 -9.28
CA GLY A 130 6.21 19.03 -9.32
C GLY A 130 6.93 18.87 -7.98
N ALA A 131 6.31 18.21 -7.00
CA ALA A 131 6.86 17.85 -5.70
C ALA A 131 6.57 16.36 -5.40
N LEU A 132 6.88 15.48 -6.36
CA LEU A 132 6.59 14.05 -6.25
C LEU A 132 7.34 13.41 -5.07
N LEU A 133 8.62 13.71 -4.87
CA LEU A 133 9.38 13.09 -3.77
C LEU A 133 8.80 13.46 -2.40
N PRO A 134 8.48 14.74 -2.11
CA PRO A 134 7.72 15.11 -0.91
C PRO A 134 6.38 14.38 -0.77
N LEU A 135 5.61 14.22 -1.86
CA LEU A 135 4.35 13.47 -1.83
C LEU A 135 4.58 12.01 -1.42
N LEU A 136 5.57 11.35 -2.04
CA LEU A 136 5.92 9.96 -1.72
C LEU A 136 6.39 9.84 -0.27
N GLU A 137 7.23 10.74 0.21
CA GLU A 137 7.67 10.77 1.61
C GLU A 137 6.47 10.89 2.57
N PHE A 138 5.58 11.85 2.32
CA PHE A 138 4.37 12.04 3.12
C PHE A 138 3.50 10.78 3.16
N VAL A 139 3.21 10.20 1.99
CA VAL A 139 2.35 9.00 1.90
C VAL A 139 3.00 7.79 2.56
N MET A 140 4.32 7.59 2.41
CA MET A 140 5.04 6.49 3.05
C MET A 140 5.03 6.61 4.58
N ILE A 141 5.26 7.80 5.12
CA ILE A 141 5.18 8.05 6.57
C ILE A 141 3.76 7.79 7.07
N LEU A 142 2.74 8.33 6.39
CA LEU A 142 1.35 8.15 6.76
C LEU A 142 0.95 6.67 6.73
N ALA A 143 1.34 5.92 5.68
CA ALA A 143 1.09 4.49 5.57
C ALA A 143 1.76 3.71 6.70
N PHE A 144 3.02 4.03 7.02
CA PHE A 144 3.75 3.37 8.10
C PHE A 144 3.10 3.62 9.47
N MET A 145 2.72 4.87 9.78
CA MET A 145 2.03 5.22 11.03
C MET A 145 0.65 4.55 11.15
N THR A 146 -0.15 4.57 10.08
CA THR A 146 -1.49 3.96 10.08
C THR A 146 -1.44 2.43 10.14
N THR A 147 -0.37 1.81 9.63
CA THR A 147 -0.18 0.34 9.70
C THR A 147 -0.19 -0.18 11.13
N VAL A 148 0.32 0.57 12.11
CA VAL A 148 0.27 0.17 13.54
C VAL A 148 -1.18 0.00 14.00
N VAL A 149 -2.05 0.94 13.64
CA VAL A 149 -3.48 0.92 14.00
C VAL A 149 -4.17 -0.25 13.32
N PHE A 150 -3.96 -0.43 12.01
CA PHE A 150 -4.58 -1.53 11.26
C PHE A 150 -4.09 -2.91 11.72
N ALA A 151 -2.81 -3.07 12.02
CA ALA A 151 -2.26 -4.31 12.53
C ALA A 151 -2.91 -4.69 13.87
N TRP A 152 -3.11 -3.72 14.77
CA TRP A 152 -3.76 -3.94 16.05
C TRP A 152 -5.24 -4.30 15.90
N LEU A 153 -5.96 -3.60 15.02
CA LEU A 153 -7.37 -3.90 14.73
C LEU A 153 -7.53 -5.31 14.14
N ASN A 154 -6.67 -5.70 13.21
CA ASN A 154 -6.65 -7.05 12.63
C ASN A 154 -6.36 -8.12 13.69
N TYR A 155 -5.37 -7.89 14.55
CA TYR A 155 -5.07 -8.82 15.64
C TYR A 155 -6.26 -8.99 16.59
N ARG A 156 -6.90 -7.88 17.01
CA ARG A 156 -8.09 -7.89 17.86
C ARG A 156 -9.26 -8.64 17.22
N LEU A 157 -9.50 -8.42 15.93
CA LEU A 157 -10.55 -9.11 15.19
C LEU A 157 -10.30 -10.62 15.20
N MET A 158 -9.08 -11.05 14.89
CA MET A 158 -8.73 -12.47 14.75
C MET A 158 -8.65 -13.24 16.07
N ILE A 159 -8.72 -12.57 17.23
CA ILE A 159 -8.87 -13.19 18.55
C ILE A 159 -10.28 -12.99 19.14
N SER A 160 -11.17 -12.29 18.44
CA SER A 160 -12.50 -11.97 18.95
C SER A 160 -13.34 -13.22 19.15
N LYS A 161 -14.11 -13.24 20.26
CA LYS A 161 -15.08 -14.31 20.54
C LYS A 161 -16.23 -14.35 19.52
N GLN A 162 -16.41 -13.28 18.75
CA GLN A 162 -17.41 -13.20 17.68
C GLN A 162 -17.03 -14.03 16.44
N LEU A 163 -15.76 -14.39 16.27
CA LEU A 163 -15.34 -15.31 15.21
C LEU A 163 -15.52 -16.77 15.66
N PRO A 164 -15.90 -17.69 14.74
CA PRO A 164 -15.86 -19.13 14.99
C PRO A 164 -14.46 -19.57 15.44
N GLU A 165 -14.37 -20.52 16.37
CA GLU A 165 -13.08 -20.93 16.95
C GLU A 165 -12.08 -21.45 15.92
N ALA A 166 -12.58 -22.14 14.90
CA ALA A 166 -11.79 -22.66 13.78
C ALA A 166 -11.12 -21.56 12.93
N ASP A 167 -11.64 -20.33 12.95
CA ASP A 167 -11.15 -19.21 12.15
C ASP A 167 -10.31 -18.23 13.00
N ARG A 168 -10.23 -18.42 14.32
CA ARG A 168 -9.41 -17.58 15.20
C ARG A 168 -7.92 -17.91 15.03
N TYR A 169 -7.06 -16.96 15.38
CA TYR A 169 -5.63 -17.22 15.42
C TYR A 169 -5.26 -18.33 16.41
N GLY A 170 -4.52 -19.32 15.91
CA GLY A 170 -3.78 -20.27 16.75
C GLY A 170 -2.60 -19.62 17.46
N ILE A 171 -2.01 -20.33 18.41
CA ILE A 171 -0.92 -19.82 19.27
C ILE A 171 0.27 -19.30 18.47
N LYS A 172 0.67 -20.01 17.40
CA LYS A 172 1.78 -19.60 16.52
C LYS A 172 1.53 -18.24 15.86
N MET A 173 0.34 -18.02 15.32
CA MET A 173 -0.03 -16.75 14.70
C MET A 173 -0.12 -15.63 15.72
N LYS A 174 -0.63 -15.90 16.93
CA LYS A 174 -0.64 -14.88 18.01
C LYS A 174 0.76 -14.40 18.36
N LEU A 175 1.72 -15.31 18.48
CA LEU A 175 3.12 -14.98 18.75
C LEU A 175 3.72 -14.17 17.59
N LEU A 176 3.52 -14.61 16.35
CA LEU A 176 4.02 -13.89 15.16
C LEU A 176 3.43 -12.49 15.06
N SER A 177 2.11 -12.33 15.31
CA SER A 177 1.46 -11.01 15.33
C SER A 177 2.05 -10.11 16.42
N TRP A 178 2.37 -10.65 17.60
CA TRP A 178 2.99 -9.87 18.67
C TRP A 178 4.43 -9.43 18.33
N PHE A 179 5.22 -10.30 17.70
CA PHE A 179 6.53 -9.92 17.17
C PHE A 179 6.41 -8.83 16.10
N GLY A 180 5.47 -8.97 15.16
CA GLY A 180 5.22 -7.95 14.14
C GLY A 180 4.73 -6.62 14.71
N LEU A 181 3.79 -6.65 15.65
CA LEU A 181 3.26 -5.45 16.31
C LEU A 181 4.33 -4.73 17.13
N SER A 182 5.13 -5.46 17.91
CA SER A 182 6.23 -4.87 18.68
C SER A 182 7.27 -4.25 17.75
N TYR A 183 7.64 -4.93 16.67
CA TYR A 183 8.51 -4.37 15.64
C TYR A 183 7.96 -3.06 15.07
N LEU A 184 6.71 -3.06 14.59
CA LEU A 184 6.08 -1.86 14.02
C LEU A 184 6.02 -0.70 15.03
N LEU A 185 5.67 -1.00 16.29
CA LEU A 185 5.54 0.01 17.33
C LEU A 185 6.90 0.59 17.74
N ILE A 186 7.93 -0.24 17.90
CA ILE A 186 9.30 0.21 18.20
C ILE A 186 9.80 1.12 17.08
N PHE A 187 9.69 0.70 15.82
CA PHE A 187 10.15 1.50 14.69
C PHE A 187 9.32 2.79 14.53
N ALA A 188 8.02 2.77 14.82
CA ALA A 188 7.20 3.98 14.80
C ALA A 188 7.64 4.99 15.87
N VAL A 189 7.88 4.53 17.10
CA VAL A 189 8.36 5.40 18.19
C VAL A 189 9.76 5.93 17.89
N LEU A 190 10.68 5.07 17.41
CA LEU A 190 12.02 5.50 17.00
C LEU A 190 11.96 6.52 15.86
N PHE A 191 11.09 6.31 14.88
CA PHE A 191 10.89 7.23 13.77
C PHE A 191 10.37 8.59 14.26
N ILE A 192 9.35 8.60 15.12
CA ILE A 192 8.81 9.85 15.71
C ILE A 192 9.89 10.58 16.51
N TYR A 193 10.64 9.85 17.34
CA TYR A 193 11.75 10.42 18.10
C TYR A 193 12.80 11.06 17.18
N TRP A 194 13.26 10.33 16.16
CA TRP A 194 14.22 10.84 15.19
C TRP A 194 13.69 12.06 14.43
N TYR A 195 12.43 12.00 13.99
CA TYR A 195 11.79 13.07 13.26
C TYR A 195 11.71 14.36 14.10
N LEU A 196 11.34 14.26 15.37
CA LEU A 196 11.19 15.42 16.26
C LEU A 196 12.52 15.93 16.86
N ALA A 197 13.49 15.05 17.10
CA ALA A 197 14.72 15.40 17.80
C ALA A 197 15.91 15.72 16.88
N VAL A 198 15.88 15.26 15.63
CA VAL A 198 17.03 15.35 14.70
C VAL A 198 16.68 16.07 13.40
N LYS A 199 15.47 15.86 12.86
CA LYS A 199 15.07 16.42 11.55
C LYS A 199 14.43 17.81 11.64
N VAL A 200 13.76 18.14 12.75
CA VAL A 200 13.24 19.49 13.08
C VAL A 200 14.35 20.33 13.72
#